data_AF-A0A1Y3C2G5-F1
#
_entry.id   AF-A0A1Y3C2G5-F1
#
_cell.length_a   1.000
_cell.length_b   1.000
_cell.length_c   1.000
_cell.angle_alpha   90.00
_cell.angle_beta   90.00
_cell.angle_gamma   90.00
#
_symmetry.space_group_name_H-M   'P 1'
#
loop_
_entity.id
_entity.type
_entity.pdbx_description
1 polymer ?
#
loop_
_entity_poly.entity_id
_entity_poly.type
_entity_poly.pdbx_seq_one_letter_code
_entity_poly.pdbx_strand_id
1 'polypeptide(L)'
;MTEQLRPQFWKKYALAELTTAEWEALCDGCGLCCLIKLEDEELQEVAYTKVACKLLDCTTARCSNYEQRLEHVPDCIQLTPEKLDTIHWLPPSCAYRRLKEDKNLPTWHYLNTGTRDSVIKARKSAAGRCISETEVHEDDLEEYIVRWVR
;
A
#
# COMPACT_ATOMS: atom_id res chain seq x y z
N MET A 1 11.29 14.83 16.90
CA MET A 1 10.84 16.07 16.22
C MET A 1 9.86 15.65 15.15
N THR A 2 8.56 15.90 15.30
CA THR A 2 7.61 15.68 14.21
C THR A 2 7.83 16.77 13.17
N GLU A 3 8.43 16.42 12.04
CA GLU A 3 8.52 17.33 10.90
C GLU A 3 7.10 17.77 10.50
N GLN A 4 6.89 19.08 10.41
CA GLN A 4 5.61 19.66 10.06
C GLN A 4 5.40 19.52 8.54
N LEU A 5 4.31 18.87 8.12
CA LEU A 5 3.98 18.68 6.71
C LEU A 5 3.67 20.01 6.02
N ARG A 6 4.25 20.29 4.84
CA ARG A 6 3.93 21.52 4.10
C ARG A 6 2.48 21.45 3.58
N PRO A 7 1.73 22.56 3.59
CA PRO A 7 0.34 22.57 3.13
C PRO A 7 0.19 22.15 1.66
N GLN A 8 -0.60 21.10 1.41
CA GLN A 8 -0.84 20.53 0.08
C GLN A 8 0.45 20.11 -0.65
N PHE A 9 1.43 19.56 0.09
CA PHE A 9 2.73 19.19 -0.48
C PHE A 9 2.61 18.28 -1.72
N TRP A 10 1.67 17.32 -1.69
CA TRP A 10 1.41 16.36 -2.77
C TRP A 10 0.89 16.97 -4.07
N LYS A 11 0.54 18.26 -4.08
CA LYS A 11 0.12 19.02 -5.27
C LYS A 11 1.16 20.04 -5.72
N LYS A 12 2.09 20.42 -4.83
CA LYS A 12 2.95 21.59 -5.00
C LYS A 12 4.40 21.22 -5.29
N TYR A 13 4.81 20.03 -4.90
CA TYR A 13 6.20 19.58 -4.99
C TYR A 13 6.25 18.24 -5.72
N ALA A 14 7.30 18.03 -6.49
CA ALA A 14 7.58 16.75 -7.10
C ALA A 14 7.90 15.70 -6.03
N LEU A 15 7.75 14.42 -6.37
CA LEU A 15 8.05 13.31 -5.44
C LEU A 15 9.48 13.36 -4.89
N ALA A 16 10.45 13.77 -5.71
CA ALA A 16 11.86 13.90 -5.32
C ALA A 16 12.13 15.08 -4.36
N GLU A 17 11.19 16.01 -4.22
CA GLU A 17 11.32 17.19 -3.34
C GLU A 17 10.61 16.99 -1.99
N LEU A 18 10.00 15.82 -1.77
CA LEU A 18 9.28 15.52 -0.54
C LEU A 18 10.26 15.17 0.57
N THR A 19 9.97 15.66 1.78
CA THR A 19 10.66 15.18 2.97
C THR A 19 10.24 13.75 3.29
N THR A 20 11.00 13.06 4.15
CA THR A 20 10.63 11.71 4.61
C THR A 20 9.23 11.69 5.23
N ALA A 21 8.88 12.69 6.06
CA ALA A 21 7.56 12.78 6.66
C ALA A 21 6.45 12.97 5.61
N GLU A 22 6.68 13.76 4.57
CA GLU A 22 5.73 13.97 3.47
C GLU A 22 5.59 12.73 2.59
N TRP A 23 6.69 12.04 2.31
CA TRP A 23 6.70 10.77 1.61
C TRP A 23 5.88 9.71 2.35
N GLU A 24 6.12 9.53 3.65
CA GLU A 24 5.33 8.60 4.47
C GLU A 24 3.85 9.02 4.54
N ALA A 25 3.58 10.32 4.57
CA ALA A 25 2.21 10.84 4.53
C ALA A 25 1.49 10.57 3.20
N LEU A 26 2.18 10.26 2.09
CA LEU A 26 1.48 9.85 0.87
C LEU A 26 0.74 8.52 1.00
N CYS A 27 1.16 7.63 1.91
CA CYS A 27 0.56 6.31 2.02
C CYS A 27 -0.94 6.36 2.35
N ASP A 28 -1.77 5.74 1.50
CA ASP A 28 -3.21 5.61 1.67
C ASP A 28 -3.58 4.97 3.01
N GLY A 29 -2.71 4.09 3.55
CA GLY A 29 -3.04 3.21 4.68
C GLY A 29 -4.06 2.14 4.29
N CYS A 30 -3.99 1.68 3.04
CA CYS A 30 -4.95 0.73 2.45
C CYS A 30 -4.60 -0.74 2.68
N GLY A 31 -3.39 -1.06 3.15
CA GLY A 31 -2.92 -2.43 3.38
C GLY A 31 -2.67 -3.26 2.11
N LEU A 32 -2.86 -2.72 0.91
CA LEU A 32 -2.70 -3.48 -0.35
C LEU A 32 -1.25 -3.91 -0.62
N CYS A 33 -0.26 -3.12 -0.17
CA CYS A 33 1.14 -3.51 -0.22
C CYS A 33 1.46 -4.69 0.71
N CYS A 34 0.64 -4.95 1.74
CA CYS A 34 0.81 -6.05 2.68
C CYS A 34 0.15 -7.36 2.24
N LEU A 35 -0.67 -7.34 1.18
CA LEU A 35 -1.24 -8.57 0.61
C LEU A 35 -0.13 -9.41 -0.03
N ILE A 36 -0.18 -10.73 0.07
CA ILE A 36 0.73 -11.62 -0.66
C ILE A 36 0.38 -11.55 -2.15
N LYS A 37 1.42 -11.43 -2.97
CA LYS A 37 1.34 -11.43 -4.43
C LYS A 37 1.87 -12.74 -4.95
N LEU A 38 1.21 -13.26 -5.97
CA LEU A 38 1.73 -14.36 -6.79
C LEU A 38 2.15 -13.75 -8.12
N GLU A 39 3.36 -14.06 -8.55
CA GLU A 39 3.92 -13.58 -9.81
C GLU A 39 4.09 -14.78 -10.75
N ASP A 40 3.56 -14.65 -11.96
CA ASP A 40 3.81 -15.60 -13.03
C ASP A 40 5.19 -15.28 -13.64
N GLU A 41 6.14 -16.20 -13.49
CA GLU A 41 7.52 -16.00 -13.94
C GLU A 41 7.63 -15.84 -15.47
N GLU A 42 6.73 -16.47 -16.24
CA GLU A 42 6.74 -16.42 -17.70
C GLU A 42 6.09 -15.14 -18.24
N LEU A 43 4.97 -14.74 -17.64
CA LEU A 43 4.16 -13.60 -18.10
C LEU A 43 4.49 -12.28 -17.39
N GLN A 44 5.23 -12.32 -16.29
CA GLN A 44 5.48 -11.17 -15.39
C GLN A 44 4.15 -10.54 -14.92
N GLU A 45 3.10 -11.36 -14.82
CA GLU A 45 1.79 -10.93 -14.33
C GLU A 45 1.70 -11.14 -12.82
N VAL A 46 1.24 -10.12 -12.12
CA VAL A 46 1.10 -10.17 -10.66
C VAL A 46 -0.36 -10.25 -10.25
N ALA A 47 -0.70 -11.37 -9.61
CA ALA A 47 -1.99 -11.61 -8.99
C ALA A 47 -1.96 -11.21 -7.51
N TYR A 48 -2.98 -10.47 -7.08
CA TYR A 48 -3.22 -10.18 -5.68
C TYR A 48 -3.97 -11.33 -5.02
N THR A 49 -3.56 -11.72 -3.82
CA THR A 49 -4.38 -12.56 -2.93
C THR A 49 -5.09 -11.71 -1.88
N LYS A 50 -6.09 -12.27 -1.20
CA LYS A 50 -6.63 -11.68 0.04
C LYS A 50 -5.81 -12.06 1.28
N VAL A 51 -4.72 -12.81 1.15
CA VAL A 51 -3.86 -13.16 2.26
C VAL A 51 -2.93 -11.99 2.54
N ALA A 52 -2.82 -11.58 3.79
CA ALA A 52 -2.00 -10.46 4.22
C ALA A 52 -0.84 -10.93 5.10
N CYS A 53 0.27 -10.19 5.10
CA CYS A 53 1.38 -10.51 5.99
C CYS A 53 0.94 -10.52 7.46
N LYS A 54 1.65 -11.28 8.30
CA LYS A 54 1.33 -11.50 9.72
C LYS A 54 1.25 -10.24 10.58
N LEU A 55 1.77 -9.10 10.09
CA LEU A 55 1.71 -7.82 10.80
C LEU A 55 0.53 -6.94 10.39
N LEU A 56 -0.23 -7.27 9.33
CA LEU A 56 -1.38 -6.48 8.96
C LEU A 56 -2.58 -6.83 9.87
N ASP A 57 -3.09 -5.85 10.59
CA ASP A 57 -4.41 -5.97 11.20
C ASP A 57 -5.45 -6.02 10.07
N CYS A 58 -6.03 -7.20 9.87
CA CYS A 58 -6.99 -7.46 8.79
C CYS A 58 -8.31 -6.68 8.97
N THR A 59 -8.61 -6.17 10.16
CA THR A 59 -9.79 -5.34 10.42
C THR A 59 -9.55 -3.89 10.01
N THR A 60 -8.38 -3.34 10.33
CA THR A 60 -8.08 -1.91 10.13
C THR A 60 -7.19 -1.60 8.93
N ALA A 61 -6.57 -2.62 8.33
CA ALA A 61 -5.52 -2.53 7.31
C ALA A 61 -4.28 -1.71 7.73
N ARG A 62 -4.00 -1.66 9.04
CA ARG A 62 -2.80 -1.03 9.59
C ARG A 62 -1.78 -2.09 9.97
N CYS A 63 -0.51 -1.80 9.69
CA CYS A 63 0.59 -2.61 10.20
C CYS A 63 0.68 -2.43 11.72
N SER A 64 0.68 -3.53 12.47
CA SER A 64 0.76 -3.53 13.93
C SER A 64 2.13 -3.12 14.46
N ASN A 65 3.18 -3.30 13.65
CA ASN A 65 4.55 -2.88 13.98
C ASN A 65 5.23 -2.26 12.75
N TYR A 66 4.74 -1.10 12.29
CA TYR A 66 5.27 -0.47 11.07
C TYR A 66 6.76 -0.10 11.21
N GLU A 67 7.19 0.45 12.35
CA GLU A 67 8.56 0.93 12.52
C GLU A 67 9.60 -0.20 12.46
N GLN A 68 9.31 -1.36 13.07
CA GLN A 68 10.23 -2.52 13.09
C GLN A 68 9.81 -3.64 12.12
N ARG A 69 8.92 -3.35 11.16
CA ARG A 69 8.32 -4.37 10.28
C ARG A 69 9.32 -5.25 9.56
N LEU A 70 10.46 -4.68 9.15
CA LEU A 70 11.50 -5.40 8.41
C LEU A 70 12.23 -6.45 9.27
N GLU A 71 12.23 -6.28 10.60
CA GLU A 71 12.80 -7.28 11.53
C GLU A 71 11.93 -8.54 11.61
N HIS A 72 10.63 -8.40 11.35
CA HIS A 72 9.66 -9.48 11.47
C HIS A 72 9.20 -10.05 10.13
N VAL A 73 9.12 -9.22 9.10
CA VAL A 73 8.67 -9.55 7.74
C VAL A 73 9.78 -9.06 6.79
N PRO A 74 10.82 -9.87 6.55
CA PRO A 74 11.96 -9.47 5.71
C PRO A 74 11.56 -9.07 4.28
N ASP A 75 10.50 -9.68 3.75
CA ASP A 75 9.96 -9.39 2.41
C ASP A 75 9.06 -8.14 2.38
N CYS A 76 8.88 -7.45 3.50
CA CYS A 76 8.08 -6.24 3.54
C CYS A 76 8.73 -5.14 2.68
N ILE A 77 7.91 -4.48 1.86
CA ILE A 77 8.41 -3.39 1.04
C ILE A 77 8.52 -2.09 1.85
N GLN A 78 9.72 -1.52 1.87
CA GLN A 78 9.89 -0.09 2.09
C GLN A 78 9.87 0.61 0.73
N LEU A 79 8.81 1.35 0.43
CA LEU A 79 8.72 2.14 -0.79
C LEU A 79 9.66 3.34 -0.69
N THR A 80 10.62 3.39 -1.60
CA THR A 80 11.51 4.54 -1.82
C THR A 80 11.32 5.05 -3.25
N PRO A 81 11.70 6.29 -3.56
CA PRO A 81 11.66 6.79 -4.93
C PRO A 81 12.33 5.84 -5.95
N GLU A 82 13.48 5.27 -5.59
CA GLU A 82 14.25 4.37 -6.46
C GLU A 82 13.52 3.05 -6.69
N LYS A 83 12.91 2.49 -5.65
CA LYS A 83 12.11 1.26 -5.77
C LYS A 83 10.84 1.47 -6.60
N LEU A 84 10.27 2.68 -6.56
CA LEU A 84 9.11 3.02 -7.37
C LEU A 84 9.38 2.94 -8.88
N ASP A 85 10.65 2.98 -9.31
CA ASP A 85 11.09 2.77 -10.69
C ASP A 85 11.11 1.32 -11.16
N THR A 86 11.15 0.38 -10.22
CA THR A 86 11.29 -1.05 -10.53
C THR A 86 10.05 -1.85 -10.18
N ILE A 87 9.24 -1.38 -9.21
CA ILE A 87 8.02 -2.06 -8.79
C ILE A 87 6.91 -1.87 -9.84
N HIS A 88 6.45 -2.97 -10.41
CA HIS A 88 5.39 -2.99 -11.41
C HIS A 88 4.01 -3.39 -10.85
N TRP A 89 3.97 -3.94 -9.64
CA TRP A 89 2.74 -4.52 -9.07
C TRP A 89 1.86 -3.55 -8.28
N LEU A 90 2.30 -2.31 -7.99
CA LEU A 90 1.50 -1.37 -7.20
C LEU A 90 0.13 -1.11 -7.85
N PRO A 91 -0.97 -1.05 -7.07
CA PRO A 91 -2.29 -0.90 -7.64
C PRO A 91 -2.42 0.47 -8.32
N PRO A 92 -3.23 0.62 -9.38
CA PRO A 92 -3.41 1.89 -10.09
C PRO A 92 -3.92 3.05 -9.21
N SER A 93 -4.51 2.71 -8.06
CA SER A 93 -4.96 3.65 -7.04
C SER A 93 -3.86 4.16 -6.10
N CYS A 94 -2.71 3.50 -6.00
CA CYS A 94 -1.67 3.82 -5.03
C CYS A 94 -1.16 5.25 -5.21
N ALA A 95 -1.15 6.03 -4.12
CA ALA A 95 -0.69 7.41 -4.13
C ALA A 95 0.69 7.60 -4.77
N TYR A 96 1.68 6.76 -4.39
CA TYR A 96 3.04 6.84 -4.94
C TYR A 96 3.06 6.64 -6.45
N ARG A 97 2.42 5.56 -6.94
CA ARG A 97 2.33 5.26 -8.38
C ARG A 97 1.66 6.40 -9.14
N ARG A 98 0.54 6.90 -8.61
CA ARG A 98 -0.22 7.97 -9.27
C ARG A 98 0.58 9.25 -9.39
N LEU A 99 1.21 9.70 -8.31
CA LEU A 99 2.02 10.92 -8.34
C LEU A 99 3.24 10.79 -9.25
N LYS A 100 3.85 9.60 -9.32
CA LYS A 100 4.93 9.33 -10.28
C LYS A 100 4.45 9.40 -11.72
N GLU A 101 3.23 8.96 -11.99
CA GLU A 101 2.59 9.04 -13.31
C GLU A 101 1.98 10.43 -13.59
N ASP A 102 2.36 11.47 -12.84
CA ASP A 102 1.83 12.85 -12.92
C ASP A 102 0.29 12.93 -12.75
N LYS A 103 -0.30 11.96 -12.04
CA LYS A 103 -1.74 11.91 -11.74
C LYS A 103 -2.02 12.45 -10.36
N ASN A 104 -3.17 13.13 -10.23
CA ASN A 104 -3.68 13.55 -8.94
C ASN A 104 -3.98 12.37 -8.01
N LEU A 105 -3.83 12.59 -6.69
CA LEU A 105 -4.33 11.66 -5.68
C LEU A 105 -5.83 11.41 -5.87
N PRO A 106 -6.32 10.19 -5.59
CA PRO A 106 -7.74 9.89 -5.69
C PRO A 106 -8.60 10.81 -4.82
N THR A 107 -9.83 11.09 -5.23
CA THR A 107 -10.74 11.99 -4.49
C THR A 107 -11.06 11.49 -3.08
N TRP A 108 -11.02 10.17 -2.87
CA TRP A 108 -11.18 9.53 -1.57
C TRP A 108 -9.89 9.47 -0.74
N HIS A 109 -8.76 9.96 -1.24
CA HIS A 109 -7.51 9.93 -0.49
C HIS A 109 -7.61 10.81 0.77
N TYR A 110 -7.03 10.36 1.89
CA TYR A 110 -7.19 11.04 3.18
C TYR A 110 -6.59 12.45 3.20
N LEU A 111 -5.54 12.72 2.42
CA LEU A 111 -5.00 14.08 2.26
C LEU A 111 -5.98 15.03 1.54
N ASN A 112 -6.92 14.50 0.75
CA ASN A 112 -7.98 15.29 0.13
C ASN A 112 -9.23 15.41 1.03
N THR A 113 -9.57 14.37 1.77
CA THR A 113 -10.82 14.29 2.56
C THR A 113 -10.66 14.65 4.04
N GLY A 114 -9.42 14.70 4.54
CA GLY A 114 -9.11 14.92 5.96
C GLY A 114 -9.28 13.67 6.85
N THR A 115 -9.69 12.52 6.31
CA THR A 115 -9.91 11.31 7.12
C THR A 115 -9.53 10.02 6.38
N ARG A 116 -8.86 9.09 7.07
CA ARG A 116 -8.50 7.78 6.51
C ARG A 116 -9.69 6.84 6.32
N ASP A 117 -10.81 7.08 7.00
CA ASP A 117 -12.04 6.29 6.83
C ASP A 117 -12.56 6.34 5.39
N SER A 118 -12.28 7.42 4.66
CA SER A 118 -12.66 7.59 3.27
C SER A 118 -12.07 6.51 2.35
N VAL A 119 -10.88 6.00 2.64
CA VAL A 119 -10.23 4.91 1.91
C VAL A 119 -11.01 3.60 2.05
N ILE A 120 -11.46 3.30 3.27
CA ILE A 120 -12.28 2.12 3.58
C ILE A 120 -13.67 2.27 2.95
N LYS A 121 -14.32 3.42 3.11
CA LYS A 121 -15.64 3.72 2.53
C LYS A 121 -15.64 3.63 1.00
N ALA A 122 -14.54 4.02 0.34
CA ALA A 122 -14.36 3.86 -1.10
C ALA A 122 -14.07 2.41 -1.54
N ARG A 123 -13.99 1.46 -0.61
CA ARG A 123 -13.62 0.05 -0.83
C ARG A 123 -12.23 -0.10 -1.49
N LYS A 124 -11.32 0.82 -1.17
CA LYS A 124 -9.94 0.86 -1.66
C LYS A 124 -8.92 0.39 -0.62
N SER A 125 -9.40 -0.27 0.43
CA SER A 125 -8.60 -0.89 1.49
C SER A 125 -8.82 -2.41 1.55
N ALA A 126 -7.82 -3.12 2.09
CA ALA A 126 -7.89 -4.52 2.48
C ALA A 126 -8.65 -4.74 3.79
N ALA A 127 -8.96 -3.66 4.54
CA ALA A 127 -9.68 -3.70 5.81
C ALA A 127 -11.00 -4.49 5.70
N GLY A 128 -11.17 -5.50 6.54
CA GLY A 128 -12.32 -6.41 6.57
C GLY A 128 -12.43 -7.34 5.35
N ARG A 129 -11.38 -7.43 4.51
CA ARG A 129 -11.39 -8.14 3.22
C ARG A 129 -10.17 -9.04 3.02
N CYS A 130 -9.30 -9.12 4.02
CA CYS A 130 -8.12 -9.96 4.02
C CYS A 130 -8.10 -10.88 5.24
N ILE A 131 -7.23 -11.89 5.20
CA ILE A 131 -6.95 -12.84 6.26
C ILE A 131 -5.44 -12.93 6.47
N SER A 132 -4.99 -13.32 7.65
CA SER A 132 -3.56 -13.42 7.95
C SER A 132 -2.92 -14.61 7.23
N GLU A 133 -1.68 -14.46 6.77
CA GLU A 133 -0.85 -15.55 6.27
C GLU A 133 -0.63 -16.67 7.30
N THR A 134 -0.76 -16.36 8.58
CA THR A 134 -0.66 -17.36 9.66
C THR A 134 -1.82 -18.35 9.68
N GLU A 135 -2.88 -18.10 8.92
CA GLU A 135 -4.09 -18.92 8.84
C GLU A 135 -4.20 -19.68 7.49
N VAL A 136 -3.22 -19.53 6.60
CA VAL A 136 -3.25 -20.06 5.23
C VAL A 136 -1.95 -20.80 4.95
N HIS A 137 -2.02 -22.00 4.38
CA HIS A 137 -0.83 -22.70 3.92
C HIS A 137 -0.31 -22.06 2.63
N GLU A 138 1.02 -22.01 2.45
CA GLU A 138 1.64 -21.36 1.28
C GLU A 138 1.19 -21.98 -0.06
N ASP A 139 1.03 -23.31 -0.09
CA ASP A 139 0.53 -24.05 -1.26
C ASP A 139 -0.92 -23.70 -1.62
N ASP A 140 -1.70 -23.14 -0.69
CA ASP A 140 -3.11 -22.83 -0.91
C ASP A 140 -3.33 -21.39 -1.42
N LEU A 141 -2.28 -20.57 -1.52
CA LEU A 141 -2.38 -19.12 -1.82
C LEU A 141 -3.16 -18.81 -3.11
N GLU A 142 -3.08 -19.67 -4.12
CA GLU A 142 -3.79 -19.52 -5.40
C GLU A 142 -5.32 -19.48 -5.22
N GLU A 143 -5.86 -20.22 -4.25
CA GLU A 143 -7.30 -20.23 -3.95
C GLU A 143 -7.80 -18.87 -3.39
N TYR A 144 -6.87 -18.05 -2.92
CA TYR A 144 -7.13 -16.76 -2.28
C TYR A 144 -6.94 -15.58 -3.24
N ILE A 145 -6.71 -15.82 -4.53
CA ILE A 145 -6.59 -14.76 -5.55
C ILE A 145 -7.86 -13.90 -5.62
N VAL A 146 -7.67 -12.59 -5.74
CA VAL A 146 -8.75 -11.59 -5.80
C VAL A 146 -8.60 -10.63 -6.96
N ARG A 147 -9.75 -10.17 -7.50
CA ARG A 147 -9.81 -9.26 -8.66
C ARG A 147 -10.35 -7.86 -8.36
N TRP A 148 -10.51 -7.55 -7.07
CA TRP A 148 -11.09 -6.29 -6.61
C TRP A 148 -10.07 -5.18 -6.36
N VAL A 149 -8.77 -5.51 -6.40
CA VAL A 149 -7.67 -4.55 -6.37
C VAL A 149 -7.59 -3.89 -7.74
N ARG A 150 -8.10 -2.65 -7.85
CA ARG A 150 -8.18 -1.86 -9.10
C ARG A 150 -8.06 -0.37 -8.82
#